data_AF-A0A448BC29-F1
#
_entry.id   AF-A0A448BC29-F1
#
_cell.length_a   1.000
_cell.length_b   1.000
_cell.length_c   1.000
_cell.angle_alpha   90.00
_cell.angle_beta   90.00
_cell.angle_gamma   90.00
#
_symmetry.space_group_name_H-M   'P 1'
#
loop_
_entity.id
_entity.type
_entity.pdbx_description
1 polymer ?
#
loop_
_entity_poly.entity_id
_entity_poly.type
_entity_poly.pdbx_seq_one_letter_code
_entity_poly.pdbx_strand_id
1 'polypeptide(L)'
;MDTKISKVNKTIPDYKRIYTDMIQKRYPHKKEECRTILEKNKLTTLDILKLNNIISDTHNCVACKSNQKHKSYDSETIIKILEYQKENKIANYQTAIYFNMSRNTITKWKKKYAV
;
A
#
# COMPACT_ATOMS: atom_id res chain seq x y z
N MET A 1 -17.49 -31.34 -6.55
CA MET A 1 -18.20 -30.29 -5.78
C MET A 1 -17.88 -28.96 -6.43
N ASP A 2 -18.92 -28.33 -6.97
CA ASP A 2 -18.85 -27.33 -8.02
C ASP A 2 -18.12 -26.04 -7.64
N THR A 3 -17.20 -25.64 -8.51
CA THR A 3 -16.52 -24.36 -8.52
C THR A 3 -17.49 -23.23 -8.91
N LYS A 4 -18.17 -22.64 -7.93
CA LYS A 4 -18.80 -21.33 -8.09
C LYS A 4 -17.80 -20.23 -7.74
N ILE A 5 -16.90 -19.93 -8.69
CA ILE A 5 -16.13 -18.68 -8.65
C ILE A 5 -17.08 -17.59 -9.09
N SER A 6 -17.69 -16.92 -8.11
CA SER A 6 -18.47 -15.71 -8.31
C SER A 6 -17.66 -14.71 -9.13
N LYS A 7 -18.16 -14.34 -10.31
CA LYS A 7 -17.70 -13.20 -11.10
C LYS A 7 -17.94 -11.93 -10.27
N VAL A 8 -17.02 -11.61 -9.37
CA VAL A 8 -17.03 -10.34 -8.64
C VAL A 8 -16.59 -9.28 -9.64
N ASN A 9 -17.54 -8.49 -10.12
CA ASN A 9 -17.23 -7.20 -10.72
C ASN A 9 -16.35 -6.46 -9.70
N LYS A 10 -15.06 -6.25 -10.02
CA LYS A 10 -14.07 -5.61 -9.14
C LYS A 10 -14.47 -4.13 -9.00
N THR A 11 -15.51 -3.85 -8.21
CA THR A 11 -15.84 -2.51 -7.75
C THR A 11 -14.68 -2.09 -6.88
N ILE A 12 -13.75 -1.34 -7.45
CA ILE A 12 -12.62 -0.78 -6.71
C ILE A 12 -13.24 0.00 -5.55
N PRO A 13 -12.97 -0.38 -4.29
CA PRO A 13 -13.50 0.34 -3.14
C PRO A 13 -13.11 1.81 -3.25
N ASP A 14 -14.03 2.70 -2.87
CA ASP A 14 -13.71 4.13 -2.80
C ASP A 14 -12.80 4.37 -1.58
N TYR A 15 -11.51 4.12 -1.79
CA TYR A 15 -10.49 4.27 -0.75
C TYR A 15 -10.45 5.70 -0.22
N LYS A 16 -10.79 6.70 -1.03
CA LYS A 16 -10.79 8.10 -0.57
C LYS A 16 -11.86 8.28 0.52
N ARG A 17 -13.06 7.79 0.26
CA ARG A 17 -14.16 7.85 1.21
C ARG A 17 -13.90 7.01 2.46
N ILE A 18 -13.41 5.78 2.28
CA ILE A 18 -13.09 4.88 3.40
C ILE A 18 -12.05 5.50 4.35
N TYR A 19 -10.95 6.02 3.79
CA TYR A 19 -9.89 6.63 4.60
C TYR A 19 -10.36 7.94 5.23
N THR A 20 -11.15 8.76 4.51
CA THR A 20 -11.71 10.00 5.05
C THR A 20 -12.61 9.73 6.26
N ASP A 21 -13.53 8.76 6.15
CA ASP A 21 -14.43 8.37 7.25
C ASP A 21 -13.62 7.80 8.43
N MET A 22 -12.60 6.98 8.16
CA MET A 22 -11.73 6.40 9.18
C MET A 22 -10.93 7.48 9.94
N ILE A 23 -10.36 8.45 9.22
CA ILE A 23 -9.57 9.54 9.79
C ILE A 23 -10.45 10.46 10.63
N GLN A 24 -11.62 10.86 10.10
CA GLN A 24 -12.57 11.69 10.84
C GLN A 24 -13.03 11.03 12.15
N LYS A 25 -13.23 9.70 12.13
CA LYS A 25 -13.76 8.97 13.28
C LYS A 25 -12.71 8.61 14.33
N ARG A 26 -11.46 8.32 13.94
CA ARG A 26 -10.46 7.75 14.86
C ARG A 26 -9.16 8.54 14.98
N TYR A 27 -8.80 9.33 13.96
CA TYR A 27 -7.49 10.00 13.91
C TYR A 27 -7.60 11.45 13.44
N PRO A 28 -8.43 12.30 14.10
CA PRO A 28 -8.62 13.68 13.67
C PRO A 28 -7.31 14.49 13.70
N HIS A 29 -6.36 14.12 14.57
CA HIS A 29 -5.04 14.74 14.68
C HIS A 29 -4.12 14.46 13.47
N LYS A 30 -4.35 13.37 12.72
CA LYS A 30 -3.56 13.01 11.52
C LYS A 30 -4.21 13.48 10.22
N LYS A 31 -5.33 14.22 10.33
CA LYS A 31 -6.12 14.66 9.19
C LYS A 31 -5.29 15.51 8.24
N GLU A 32 -4.47 16.44 8.75
CA GLU A 32 -3.64 17.31 7.92
C GLU A 32 -2.55 16.53 7.16
N GLU A 33 -1.94 15.52 7.78
CA GLU A 33 -0.95 14.66 7.11
C GLU A 33 -1.58 13.82 5.99
N CYS A 34 -2.75 13.23 6.27
CA CYS A 34 -3.47 12.40 5.31
C CYS A 34 -4.15 13.22 4.19
N ARG A 35 -4.46 14.49 4.45
CA ARG A 35 -5.14 15.40 3.51
C ARG A 35 -4.35 15.58 2.22
N THR A 36 -3.03 15.73 2.31
CA THR A 36 -2.14 15.84 1.14
C THR A 36 -2.26 14.66 0.17
N ILE A 37 -2.58 13.48 0.70
CA ILE A 37 -2.76 12.25 -0.09
C ILE A 37 -4.22 12.11 -0.55
N LEU A 38 -5.20 12.46 0.29
CA LEU A 38 -6.63 12.42 -0.01
C LEU A 38 -7.09 13.47 -1.04
N GLU A 39 -6.35 14.57 -1.17
CA GLU A 39 -6.60 15.62 -2.17
C GLU A 39 -6.30 15.15 -3.60
N LYS A 40 -5.55 14.05 -3.79
CA LYS A 40 -5.31 13.48 -5.12
C LYS A 40 -6.61 12.96 -5.77
N ASN A 41 -6.75 13.18 -7.08
CA ASN A 41 -7.92 12.74 -7.85
C ASN A 41 -8.08 11.22 -7.92
N LYS A 42 -6.97 10.47 -7.94
CA LYS A 42 -6.97 9.01 -7.88
C LYS A 42 -5.95 8.58 -6.85
N LEU A 43 -6.38 7.82 -5.86
CA LEU A 43 -5.47 7.18 -4.92
C LEU A 43 -4.83 5.98 -5.61
N THR A 44 -3.51 6.03 -5.76
CA THR A 44 -2.76 4.84 -6.16
C THR A 44 -2.63 3.88 -4.98
N THR A 45 -2.31 2.62 -5.26
CA THR A 45 -1.93 1.65 -4.23
C THR A 45 -0.77 2.12 -3.35
N LEU A 46 0.14 2.94 -3.91
CA LEU A 46 1.20 3.61 -3.15
C LEU A 46 0.61 4.61 -2.15
N ASP A 47 -0.33 5.43 -2.59
CA ASP A 47 -1.01 6.43 -1.75
C ASP A 47 -1.80 5.78 -0.62
N ILE A 48 -2.51 4.67 -0.92
CA ILE A 48 -3.22 3.86 0.08
C ILE A 48 -2.24 3.32 1.12
N LEU A 49 -1.07 2.85 0.69
CA LEU A 49 -0.07 2.33 1.61
C LEU A 49 0.52 3.43 2.49
N LYS A 50 0.79 4.62 1.94
CA LYS A 50 1.23 5.78 2.72
C LYS A 50 0.19 6.19 3.74
N LEU A 51 -1.09 6.27 3.35
CA LEU A 51 -2.20 6.53 4.28
C LEU A 51 -2.28 5.48 5.40
N ASN A 52 -2.15 4.20 5.04
CA ASN A 52 -2.15 3.13 6.04
C ASN A 52 -0.98 3.25 7.02
N ASN A 53 0.21 3.63 6.54
CA ASN A 53 1.38 3.85 7.38
C ASN A 53 1.21 5.08 8.29
N ILE A 54 0.67 6.19 7.78
CA ILE A 54 0.42 7.40 8.59
C ILE A 54 -0.59 7.08 9.71
N ILE A 55 -1.68 6.37 9.38
CA ILE A 55 -2.71 6.00 10.35
C ILE A 55 -2.16 4.99 11.36
N SER A 56 -1.43 3.98 10.88
CA SER A 56 -0.79 2.95 11.71
C SER A 56 0.51 3.50 12.29
N ASP A 57 0.42 4.30 13.35
CA ASP A 57 1.58 4.81 14.14
C ASP A 57 2.43 3.73 14.82
N THR A 58 2.17 2.47 14.50
CA THR A 58 2.73 1.32 15.18
C THR A 58 3.85 0.74 14.35
N HIS A 59 5.01 1.38 14.44
CA HIS A 59 6.29 0.77 14.05
C HIS A 59 6.60 -0.52 14.84
N ASN A 60 5.79 -0.88 15.85
CA ASN A 60 6.05 -1.98 16.80
C ASN A 60 4.81 -2.82 17.20
N CYS A 61 3.79 -2.98 16.35
CA CYS A 61 2.67 -3.89 16.70
C CYS A 61 2.81 -5.28 16.09
N VAL A 62 2.59 -6.35 16.89
CA VAL A 62 2.57 -7.74 16.41
C VAL A 62 1.52 -7.96 15.31
N ALA A 63 0.41 -7.22 15.37
CA ALA A 63 -0.63 -7.21 14.33
C ALA A 63 -0.14 -6.68 12.96
N CYS A 64 0.84 -5.78 12.97
CA CYS A 64 1.44 -5.17 11.77
C CYS A 64 2.20 -6.22 10.93
N LYS A 65 2.83 -7.21 11.60
CA LYS A 65 3.49 -8.36 10.96
C LYS A 65 2.51 -9.34 10.34
N SER A 66 1.32 -9.50 10.93
CA SER A 66 0.27 -10.37 10.39
C SER A 66 -0.38 -9.76 9.14
N ASN A 67 -0.67 -8.44 9.17
CA ASN A 67 -1.25 -7.74 8.02
C ASN A 67 -0.35 -7.71 6.78
N GLN A 68 0.99 -7.78 6.93
CA GLN A 68 1.89 -7.90 5.77
C GLN A 68 1.69 -9.18 4.96
N LYS A 69 1.28 -10.29 5.59
CA LYS A 69 1.10 -11.58 4.90
C LYS A 69 -0.08 -11.58 3.94
N HIS A 70 -1.03 -10.66 4.12
CA HIS A 70 -2.25 -10.57 3.32
C HIS A 70 -2.20 -9.51 2.23
N LYS A 71 -1.04 -8.89 1.97
CA LYS A 71 -0.90 -7.90 0.90
C LYS A 71 -0.83 -8.59 -0.47
N SER A 72 -1.87 -8.44 -1.27
CA SER A 72 -1.88 -8.81 -2.68
C SER A 72 -1.59 -7.56 -3.52
N TYR A 73 -0.43 -7.53 -4.17
CA TYR A 73 -0.05 -6.43 -5.07
C TYR A 73 -0.32 -6.83 -6.52
N ASP A 74 -1.08 -6.00 -7.24
CA ASP A 74 -1.27 -6.14 -8.69
C ASP A 74 0.05 -5.81 -9.43
N SER A 75 0.27 -6.37 -10.63
CA SER A 75 1.51 -6.20 -11.40
C SER A 75 1.86 -4.74 -11.66
N GLU A 76 0.87 -3.90 -11.98
CA GLU A 76 1.04 -2.46 -12.16
C GLU A 76 1.56 -1.76 -10.90
N THR A 77 1.11 -2.21 -9.72
CA THR A 77 1.59 -1.68 -8.44
C THR A 77 3.04 -2.06 -8.20
N ILE A 78 3.40 -3.31 -8.54
CA ILE A 78 4.77 -3.79 -8.39
C ILE A 78 5.71 -2.98 -9.28
N ILE A 79 5.34 -2.72 -10.54
CA ILE A 79 6.13 -1.89 -11.46
C ILE A 79 6.29 -0.48 -10.91
N LYS A 80 5.21 0.18 -10.46
CA LYS A 80 5.26 1.51 -9.84
C LYS A 80 6.16 1.58 -8.62
N ILE A 81 6.22 0.52 -7.79
CA ILE A 81 7.14 0.44 -6.65
C ILE A 81 8.60 0.37 -7.12
N LEU A 82 8.88 -0.38 -8.19
CA LEU A 82 10.23 -0.48 -8.75
C LEU A 82 10.65 0.82 -9.47
N GLU A 83 9.74 1.49 -10.16
CA GLU A 83 9.97 2.81 -10.76
C GLU A 83 10.27 3.84 -9.68
N TYR A 84 9.46 3.88 -8.60
CA TYR A 84 9.72 4.75 -7.46
C TYR A 84 11.11 4.54 -6.87
N GLN A 85 11.57 3.28 -6.77
CA GLN A 85 12.94 2.98 -6.34
C GLN A 85 13.98 3.64 -7.26
N LYS A 86 13.79 3.53 -8.58
CA LYS A 86 14.72 4.02 -9.60
C LYS A 86 14.75 5.55 -9.65
N GLU A 87 13.59 6.20 -9.62
CA GLU A 87 13.42 7.65 -9.62
C GLU A 87 14.08 8.29 -8.39
N ASN A 88 13.88 7.70 -7.22
CA ASN A 88 14.41 8.22 -5.96
C ASN A 88 15.82 7.71 -5.63
N LYS A 89 16.40 6.84 -6.47
CA LYS A 89 17.73 6.24 -6.30
C LYS A 89 17.97 5.60 -4.92
N ILE A 90 16.94 4.95 -4.37
CA ILE A 90 16.99 4.35 -3.03
C ILE A 90 17.37 2.86 -3.05
N ALA A 91 18.00 2.38 -1.98
CA ALA A 91 18.42 0.99 -1.87
C ALA A 91 17.23 0.03 -1.67
N ASN A 92 17.43 -1.26 -1.97
CA ASN A 92 16.40 -2.29 -1.75
C ASN A 92 15.95 -2.35 -0.28
N TYR A 93 16.86 -2.10 0.66
CA TYR A 93 16.55 -2.05 2.10
C TYR A 93 15.63 -0.87 2.46
N GLN A 94 15.95 0.33 1.97
CA GLN A 94 15.15 1.53 2.22
C GLN A 94 13.76 1.40 1.58
N THR A 95 13.70 0.88 0.36
CA THR A 95 12.44 0.57 -0.34
C THR A 95 11.61 -0.44 0.47
N ALA A 96 12.25 -1.50 0.97
CA ALA A 96 11.61 -2.51 1.79
C ALA A 96 11.05 -1.93 3.10
N ILE A 97 11.78 -1.03 3.77
CA ILE A 97 11.27 -0.33 4.97
C ILE A 97 10.08 0.56 4.59
N TYR A 98 10.24 1.38 3.56
CA TYR A 98 9.22 2.36 3.15
C TYR A 98 7.88 1.69 2.82
N PHE A 99 7.93 0.60 2.05
CA PHE A 99 6.73 -0.16 1.68
C PHE A 99 6.34 -1.22 2.71
N ASN A 100 7.10 -1.33 3.80
CA ASN A 100 6.96 -2.33 4.84
C ASN A 100 6.81 -3.75 4.24
N MET A 101 7.89 -4.19 3.59
CA MET A 101 8.02 -5.47 2.89
C MET A 101 9.39 -6.08 3.19
N SER A 102 9.56 -7.37 2.86
CA SER A 102 10.88 -7.98 2.97
C SER A 102 11.80 -7.52 1.83
N ARG A 103 13.09 -7.34 2.12
CA ARG A 103 14.13 -7.12 1.09
C ARG A 103 14.08 -8.19 -0.01
N ASN A 104 13.78 -9.43 0.37
CA ASN A 104 13.67 -10.56 -0.54
C ASN A 104 12.49 -10.41 -1.51
N THR A 105 11.40 -9.78 -1.08
CA THR A 105 10.24 -9.47 -1.93
C THR A 105 10.65 -8.51 -3.06
N ILE A 106 11.37 -7.43 -2.73
CA ILE A 106 11.89 -6.48 -3.72
C ILE A 106 12.83 -7.18 -4.69
N THR A 107 13.77 -7.99 -4.19
CA THR A 107 14.69 -8.76 -5.06
C THR A 107 13.94 -9.70 -6.00
N LYS A 108 12.90 -10.40 -5.51
CA LYS A 108 12.06 -11.27 -6.35
C LYS A 108 11.30 -10.49 -7.40
N TRP A 109 10.76 -9.31 -7.06
CA TRP A 109 10.03 -8.48 -8.01
C TRP A 109 10.94 -7.93 -9.10
N LYS A 110 12.15 -7.46 -8.78
CA LYS A 110 13.12 -7.02 -9.78
C LYS A 110 13.47 -8.12 -10.77
N LYS A 111 13.60 -9.37 -10.31
CA LYS A 111 13.84 -10.53 -11.19
C LYS A 111 12.62 -10.85 -12.06
N LYS A 112 11.41 -10.77 -11.49
CA LYS A 112 10.16 -11.18 -12.17
C LYS A 112 9.65 -10.15 -13.17
N TYR A 113 9.81 -8.86 -12.89
CA TYR A 113 9.25 -7.75 -13.66
C TYR A 113 10.34 -6.87 -14.29
N ALA A 114 11.54 -7.42 -14.50
CA ALA A 114 12.75 -6.74 -14.96
C ALA A 114 12.51 -5.42 -15.72
N VAL A 115 12.78 -4.30 -15.03
CA VAL A 115 12.88 -2.92 -15.55
C VAL A 115 14.28 -2.39 -15.27
#